data_AF-A0A1Y1ZIX7-F1
#
_entry.id   AF-A0A1Y1ZIX7-F1
#
_cell.length_a   1.000
_cell.length_b   1.000
_cell.length_c   1.000
_cell.angle_alpha   90.00
_cell.angle_beta   90.00
_cell.angle_gamma   90.00
#
_symmetry.space_group_name_H-M   'P 1'
#
loop_
_entity.id
_entity.type
_entity.pdbx_description
1 polymer ?
#
loop_
_entity_poly.entity_id
_entity_poly.type
_entity_poly.pdbx_seq_one_letter_code
_entity_poly.pdbx_strand_id
1 'polypeptide(L)'
;MFEPELRLNLISTEVIPDPSLTALNITHLHLDPSRVTQIFINLLTNAIKFVKTESKKRIEVRYGVALSSPRSTFSEDLDWAPKGKSAGDVTDGPEWGSGGVVYLTFSITDTGIGMGRNEIKKIFERFGQANVKPTLHMGARA
;
A
#
# COMPACT_ATOMS: atom_id res chain seq x y z
N MET A 1 8.74 -3.52 -12.95
CA MET A 1 8.86 -4.65 -12.00
C MET A 1 7.71 -5.66 -12.16
N PHE A 2 6.44 -5.25 -12.03
CA PHE A 2 5.29 -6.18 -12.05
C PHE A 2 4.64 -6.42 -13.43
N GLU A 3 5.05 -5.69 -14.47
CA GLU A 3 4.42 -5.75 -15.79
C GLU A 3 4.28 -7.17 -16.38
N PRO A 4 5.28 -8.07 -16.31
CA PRO A 4 5.12 -9.40 -16.86
C PRO A 4 3.98 -10.17 -16.18
N GLU A 5 3.90 -10.11 -14.85
CA GLU A 5 2.87 -10.82 -14.07
C GLU A 5 1.47 -10.24 -14.29
N LEU A 6 1.37 -8.90 -14.37
CA LEU A 6 0.12 -8.21 -14.68
C LEU A 6 -0.42 -8.60 -16.06
N ARG A 7 0.46 -8.62 -17.08
CA ARG A 7 0.09 -9.02 -18.44
C ARG A 7 -0.31 -10.49 -18.51
N LEU A 8 0.46 -11.38 -17.89
CA LEU A 8 0.18 -12.83 -17.87
C LEU A 8 -1.18 -13.16 -17.23
N ASN A 9 -1.55 -12.43 -16.18
CA ASN A 9 -2.80 -12.67 -15.46
C ASN A 9 -3.98 -11.81 -15.97
N LEU A 10 -3.76 -11.00 -17.02
CA LEU A 10 -4.75 -10.08 -17.60
C LEU A 10 -5.32 -9.09 -16.56
N ILE A 11 -4.45 -8.56 -15.70
CA ILE A 11 -4.83 -7.60 -14.66
C ILE A 11 -4.70 -6.19 -15.24
N SER A 12 -5.83 -5.48 -15.30
CA SER A 12 -5.86 -4.06 -15.65
C SER A 12 -5.24 -3.23 -14.52
N THR A 13 -4.41 -2.26 -14.87
CA THR A 13 -3.77 -1.37 -13.89
C THR A 13 -3.92 0.08 -14.30
N GLU A 14 -4.14 0.94 -13.31
CA GLU A 14 -4.26 2.38 -13.51
C GLU A 14 -3.51 3.12 -12.42
N VAL A 15 -2.75 4.14 -12.81
CA VAL A 15 -2.01 5.01 -11.90
C VAL A 15 -2.55 6.41 -12.06
N ILE A 16 -3.11 6.96 -10.97
CA ILE A 16 -3.91 8.18 -10.99
C ILE A 16 -3.28 9.20 -10.04
N PRO A 17 -2.78 10.34 -10.56
CA PRO A 17 -2.38 11.44 -9.70
C PRO A 17 -3.61 12.10 -9.07
N ASP A 18 -3.48 12.49 -7.81
CA ASP A 18 -4.47 13.31 -7.12
C ASP A 18 -4.27 14.80 -7.46
N PRO A 19 -5.35 15.59 -7.63
CA PRO A 19 -5.25 17.02 -7.92
C PRO A 19 -4.45 17.84 -6.90
N SER A 20 -4.26 17.34 -5.67
CA SER A 20 -3.43 17.96 -4.63
C SER A 20 -2.00 18.27 -5.09
N LEU A 21 -1.42 17.46 -5.99
CA LEU A 21 -0.08 17.71 -6.54
C LEU A 21 -0.02 19.04 -7.30
N THR A 22 -0.99 19.28 -8.18
CA THR A 22 -1.08 20.52 -8.95
C THR A 22 -1.53 21.67 -8.07
N ALA A 23 -2.51 21.46 -7.19
CA ALA A 23 -3.02 22.50 -6.30
C ALA A 23 -1.97 23.06 -5.34
N LEU A 24 -1.01 22.22 -4.92
CA LEU A 24 0.11 22.60 -4.04
C LEU A 24 1.41 22.88 -4.80
N ASN A 25 1.38 22.93 -6.14
CA ASN A 25 2.55 23.15 -6.99
C ASN A 25 3.74 22.22 -6.67
N ILE A 26 3.47 20.96 -6.35
CA ILE A 26 4.51 19.97 -6.08
C ILE A 26 5.11 19.49 -7.40
N THR A 27 6.38 19.80 -7.60
CA THR A 27 7.15 19.37 -8.80
C THR A 27 8.19 18.30 -8.46
N HIS A 28 8.76 18.35 -7.26
CA HIS A 28 9.81 17.46 -6.79
C HIS A 28 9.58 17.12 -5.32
N LEU A 29 9.93 15.89 -4.93
CA LEU A 29 9.89 15.43 -3.54
C LEU A 29 11.20 14.74 -3.21
N HIS A 30 11.74 15.04 -2.02
CA HIS A 30 12.81 14.26 -1.42
C HIS A 30 12.18 13.21 -0.50
N LEU A 31 12.48 11.94 -0.74
CA LEU A 31 11.95 10.79 0.01
C LEU A 31 12.98 9.66 -0.04
N ASP A 32 12.88 8.66 0.86
CA ASP A 32 13.69 7.44 0.78
C ASP A 32 13.09 6.48 -0.26
N PRO A 33 13.67 6.35 -1.46
CA PRO A 33 13.06 5.56 -2.54
C PRO A 33 13.05 4.07 -2.21
N SER A 34 14.01 3.59 -1.41
CA SER A 34 14.13 2.19 -1.04
C SER A 34 12.99 1.76 -0.13
N ARG A 35 12.67 2.57 0.89
CA ARG A 35 11.55 2.33 1.81
C ARG A 35 10.22 2.38 1.07
N VAL A 36 10.02 3.38 0.23
CA VAL A 36 8.80 3.51 -0.58
C VAL A 36 8.65 2.30 -1.51
N THR A 37 9.71 1.92 -2.22
CA THR A 37 9.70 0.76 -3.13
C THR A 37 9.33 -0.53 -2.39
N GLN A 38 9.88 -0.76 -1.20
CA GLN A 38 9.55 -1.96 -0.42
C GLN A 38 8.08 -2.00 0.01
N ILE A 39 7.50 -0.86 0.39
CA ILE A 39 6.06 -0.75 0.71
C ILE A 39 5.24 -1.14 -0.52
N PHE A 40 5.56 -0.58 -1.69
CA PHE A 40 4.87 -0.91 -2.94
C PHE A 40 5.00 -2.38 -3.32
N ILE A 41 6.18 -2.99 -3.14
CA ILE A 41 6.37 -4.42 -3.40
C ILE A 41 5.42 -5.22 -2.53
N ASN A 42 5.38 -4.97 -1.23
CA ASN A 42 4.53 -5.72 -0.30
C ASN A 42 3.03 -5.59 -0.64
N LEU A 43 2.57 -4.38 -0.96
CA LEU A 43 1.16 -4.14 -1.26
C LEU A 43 0.76 -4.69 -2.64
N LEU A 44 1.55 -4.43 -3.69
CA LEU A 44 1.22 -4.85 -5.05
C LEU A 44 1.35 -6.35 -5.24
N THR A 45 2.34 -7.00 -4.64
CA THR A 45 2.44 -8.48 -4.69
C THR A 45 1.23 -9.15 -4.04
N ASN A 46 0.74 -8.61 -2.91
CA ASN A 46 -0.49 -9.08 -2.29
C ASN A 46 -1.70 -8.84 -3.19
N ALA A 47 -1.87 -7.63 -3.74
CA ALA A 47 -2.98 -7.32 -4.65
C ALA A 47 -2.99 -8.26 -5.87
N ILE A 48 -1.86 -8.43 -6.57
CA ILE A 48 -1.75 -9.31 -7.73
C ILE A 48 -2.11 -10.76 -7.37
N LYS A 49 -1.60 -11.26 -6.23
CA LYS A 49 -1.87 -12.61 -5.74
C LYS A 49 -3.36 -12.86 -5.55
N PHE A 50 -4.12 -11.90 -5.03
CA PHE A 50 -5.54 -12.06 -4.70
C PHE A 50 -6.48 -11.67 -5.84
N VAL A 51 -6.04 -10.84 -6.78
CA VAL A 51 -6.84 -10.43 -7.95
C VAL A 51 -6.81 -11.48 -9.05
N LYS A 52 -5.72 -12.24 -9.21
CA LYS A 52 -5.55 -13.14 -10.38
C LYS A 52 -6.63 -14.20 -10.55
N THR A 53 -7.31 -14.59 -9.46
CA THR A 53 -8.38 -15.60 -9.44
C THR A 53 -9.78 -15.01 -9.60
N GLU A 54 -9.92 -13.68 -9.54
CA GLU A 54 -11.21 -13.00 -9.60
C GLU A 54 -11.68 -12.77 -11.04
N SER A 55 -13.00 -12.62 -11.21
CA SER A 55 -13.63 -12.33 -12.50
C SER A 55 -13.29 -10.92 -12.99
N LYS A 56 -13.31 -9.93 -12.08
CA LYS A 56 -12.83 -8.58 -12.34
C LYS A 56 -11.39 -8.48 -11.86
N LYS A 57 -10.48 -8.12 -12.78
CA LYS A 57 -9.04 -8.04 -12.50
C LYS A 57 -8.54 -6.62 -12.66
N ARG A 58 -8.62 -5.82 -11.59
CA ARG A 58 -8.19 -4.43 -11.61
C ARG A 58 -7.41 -4.07 -10.35
N ILE A 59 -6.32 -3.33 -10.55
CA ILE A 59 -5.57 -2.66 -9.48
C ILE A 59 -5.47 -1.18 -9.85
N GLU A 60 -5.84 -0.29 -8.94
CA GLU A 60 -5.74 1.15 -9.08
C GLU A 60 -4.77 1.67 -8.02
N VAL A 61 -3.83 2.53 -8.43
CA VAL A 61 -2.92 3.22 -7.55
C VAL A 61 -3.19 4.72 -7.65
N ARG A 62 -3.63 5.34 -6.57
CA ARG A 62 -3.72 6.79 -6.43
C ARG A 62 -2.55 7.32 -5.62
N TYR A 63 -2.04 8.49 -5.99
CA TYR A 63 -1.00 9.17 -5.22
C TYR A 63 -1.21 10.68 -5.17
N GLY A 64 -0.90 11.28 -4.04
CA GLY A 64 -1.20 12.69 -3.75
C GLY A 64 -0.39 13.23 -2.59
N VAL A 65 -0.67 14.46 -2.19
CA VAL A 65 0.03 15.13 -1.09
C VAL A 65 -0.95 15.80 -0.12
N ALA A 66 -0.57 15.88 1.14
CA ALA A 66 -1.29 16.63 2.16
C ALA A 66 -0.33 17.49 2.99
N LEU A 67 -0.78 18.67 3.43
CA LEU A 67 -0.01 19.54 4.33
C LEU A 67 -0.20 19.16 5.80
N SER A 68 -1.32 18.53 6.12
CA SER A 68 -1.65 18.07 7.46
C SER A 68 -1.53 16.55 7.58
N SER A 69 -1.40 16.07 8.81
CA SER A 69 -1.27 14.64 9.07
C SER A 69 -2.46 13.86 8.49
N PRO A 70 -2.22 12.81 7.69
CA PRO A 70 -3.30 11.97 7.18
C PRO A 70 -4.19 11.37 8.29
N ARG A 71 -3.62 11.12 9.48
CA ARG A 71 -4.38 10.60 10.64
C ARG A 71 -5.44 11.55 11.18
N SER A 72 -5.30 12.87 10.95
CA SER A 72 -6.30 13.86 11.37
C SER A 72 -7.27 14.25 10.26
N THR A 73 -6.99 13.85 9.02
CA THR A 73 -7.67 14.40 7.83
C THR A 73 -8.43 13.34 7.03
N PHE A 74 -8.07 12.06 7.16
CA PHE A 74 -8.78 10.95 6.53
C PHE A 74 -9.93 10.45 7.42
N SER A 75 -10.91 9.75 6.82
CA SER A 75 -12.12 9.25 7.52
C SER A 75 -11.79 8.48 8.81
N GLU A 76 -12.63 8.65 9.84
CA GLU A 76 -12.56 7.89 11.09
C GLU A 76 -12.74 6.38 10.90
N ASP A 77 -13.34 5.97 9.79
CA ASP A 77 -13.55 4.56 9.43
C ASP A 77 -12.27 3.85 8.95
N LEU A 78 -11.13 4.55 8.86
CA LEU A 78 -9.87 3.97 8.39
C LEU A 78 -9.09 3.29 9.54
N ASP A 79 -8.86 1.99 9.41
CA ASP A 79 -7.99 1.24 10.31
C ASP A 79 -6.52 1.59 10.07
N TRP A 80 -5.90 2.28 11.04
CA TRP A 80 -4.48 2.60 11.00
C TRP A 80 -3.62 1.47 11.53
N ALA A 81 -2.51 1.19 10.84
CA ALA A 81 -1.45 0.37 11.41
C ALA A 81 -1.02 0.95 12.79
N PRO A 82 -0.78 0.09 13.79
CA PRO A 82 -0.33 0.53 15.11
C PRO A 82 0.98 1.32 14.95
N LYS A 83 1.12 2.41 15.71
CA LYS A 83 2.38 3.16 15.74
C LYS A 83 3.47 2.21 16.27
N GLY A 84 4.50 1.97 15.47
CA GLY A 84 5.73 1.33 15.96
C GLY A 84 6.40 2.18 17.03
N LYS A 85 7.50 1.68 17.62
CA LYS A 85 8.36 2.50 18.48
C LYS A 85 8.66 3.81 17.76
N SER A 86 8.53 4.94 18.47
CA SER A 86 8.84 6.27 17.96
C SER A 86 10.31 6.35 17.56
N ALA A 87 10.63 5.95 16.33
CA ALA A 87 11.77 6.48 15.64
C ALA A 87 11.48 7.98 15.44
N GLY A 88 12.42 8.85 15.78
CA GLY A 88 12.30 10.28 15.49
C GLY A 88 12.04 10.52 14.01
N ASP A 89 11.59 11.72 13.66
CA ASP A 89 11.45 12.07 12.25
C ASP A 89 12.84 12.05 11.60
N VAL A 90 13.03 11.11 10.68
CA VAL A 90 14.30 10.92 9.97
C VAL A 90 14.47 11.93 8.85
N THR A 91 13.47 12.78 8.61
CA THR A 91 13.47 13.83 7.57
C THR A 91 13.82 15.22 8.09
N ASP A 92 14.15 15.36 9.38
CA ASP A 92 14.53 16.62 10.02
C ASP A 92 15.99 17.05 9.74
N GLY A 93 16.78 16.20 9.07
CA GLY A 93 18.19 16.44 8.79
C GLY A 93 18.42 17.39 7.60
N PRO A 94 19.57 18.11 7.56
CA PRO A 94 19.87 19.06 6.48
C PRO A 94 19.97 18.41 5.09
N GLU A 95 20.19 17.09 5.01
CA GLU A 95 20.22 16.32 3.76
C GLU A 95 18.86 16.29 3.03
N TRP A 96 17.76 16.59 3.71
CA TRP A 96 16.41 16.65 3.15
C TRP A 96 16.08 18.00 2.51
N GLY A 97 16.99 18.98 2.65
CA GLY A 97 16.86 20.32 2.09
C GLY A 97 15.98 21.24 2.93
N SER A 98 15.73 22.44 2.41
CA SER A 98 14.95 23.50 3.06
C SER A 98 13.52 23.63 2.51
N GLY A 99 13.06 22.62 1.77
CA GLY A 99 11.71 22.60 1.20
C GLY A 99 10.62 22.45 2.26
N GLY A 100 9.37 22.77 1.88
CA GLY A 100 8.23 22.53 2.76
C GLY A 100 8.00 21.04 3.00
N VAL A 101 7.69 20.67 4.24
CA VAL A 101 7.34 19.29 4.61
C VAL A 101 5.91 19.00 4.17
N VAL A 102 5.72 17.88 3.48
CA VAL A 102 4.42 17.38 3.04
C VAL A 102 4.28 15.90 3.36
N TYR A 103 3.04 15.44 3.48
CA TYR A 103 2.73 14.02 3.57
C TYR A 103 2.44 13.49 2.18
N LEU A 104 3.30 12.61 1.67
CA LEU A 104 3.04 11.86 0.45
C LEU A 104 2.07 10.71 0.75
N THR A 105 0.94 10.68 0.05
CA THR A 105 -0.11 9.68 0.25
C THR A 105 -0.21 8.74 -0.94
N PHE A 106 -0.42 7.46 -0.68
CA PHE A 106 -0.70 6.44 -1.68
C PHE A 106 -1.94 5.65 -1.27
N SER A 107 -2.80 5.34 -2.24
CA SER A 107 -3.91 4.41 -2.07
C SER A 107 -3.83 3.34 -3.14
N ILE A 108 -3.85 2.08 -2.73
CA ILE A 108 -3.87 0.93 -3.63
C ILE A 108 -5.23 0.26 -3.45
N THR A 109 -6.01 0.21 -4.51
CA THR A 109 -7.33 -0.43 -4.53
C THR A 109 -7.31 -1.59 -5.50
N ASP A 110 -7.65 -2.78 -5.03
CA ASP A 110 -7.72 -3.97 -5.86
C ASP A 110 -9.13 -4.58 -5.83
N THR A 111 -9.43 -5.43 -6.82
CA THR A 111 -10.71 -6.14 -6.92
C THR A 111 -10.60 -7.60 -6.49
N GLY A 112 -9.66 -7.91 -5.59
CA GLY A 112 -9.46 -9.24 -5.01
C GLY A 112 -10.58 -9.64 -4.05
N ILE A 113 -10.37 -10.77 -3.37
CA ILE A 113 -11.32 -11.38 -2.42
C ILE A 113 -11.74 -10.48 -1.24
N GLY A 114 -11.03 -9.37 -1.02
CA GLY A 114 -11.24 -8.49 0.13
C GLY A 114 -10.83 -9.12 1.46
N MET A 115 -11.22 -8.47 2.55
CA MET A 115 -10.89 -8.87 3.91
C MET A 115 -11.99 -8.40 4.87
N GLY A 116 -12.38 -9.25 5.82
CA GLY A 116 -13.31 -8.86 6.88
C GLY A 116 -12.64 -7.97 7.93
N ARG A 117 -13.41 -7.11 8.61
CA ARG A 117 -12.88 -6.18 9.64
C ARG A 117 -12.03 -6.86 10.73
N ASN A 118 -12.37 -8.09 11.11
CA ASN A 118 -11.62 -8.84 12.13
C ASN A 118 -10.27 -9.35 11.63
N GLU A 119 -10.12 -9.56 10.32
CA GLU A 119 -8.87 -10.00 9.70
C GLU A 119 -7.90 -8.81 9.50
N ILE A 120 -8.43 -7.60 9.26
CA ILE A 120 -7.63 -6.36 9.11
C ILE A 120 -6.77 -6.10 10.34
N LYS A 121 -7.28 -6.38 11.55
CA LYS A 121 -6.50 -6.20 12.79
C LYS A 121 -5.29 -7.14 12.86
N LYS A 122 -5.39 -8.33 12.26
CA LYS A 122 -4.35 -9.37 12.32
C LYS A 122 -3.22 -9.14 11.32
N ILE A 123 -3.49 -8.49 10.19
CA ILE A 123 -2.45 -8.28 9.16
C ILE A 123 -1.37 -7.27 9.58
N PHE A 124 -1.63 -6.47 10.61
CA PHE A 124 -0.65 -5.57 11.21
C PHE A 124 0.24 -6.24 12.27
N GLU A 125 -0.05 -7.48 12.66
CA GLU A 125 0.81 -8.26 13.54
C GLU A 125 2.00 -8.81 12.76
N ARG A 126 3.15 -8.95 13.43
CA ARG A 126 4.36 -9.48 12.79
C ARG A 126 4.12 -10.92 12.33
N PHE A 127 4.27 -11.17 11.03
CA PHE A 127 3.95 -12.45 10.36
C PHE A 127 2.46 -12.84 10.37
N GLY A 128 1.56 -11.89 10.66
CA GLY A 128 0.12 -12.12 10.66
C GLY A 128 -0.41 -12.45 9.26
N GLN A 129 -1.28 -13.46 9.18
CA GLN A 129 -2.02 -13.81 7.97
C GLN A 129 -3.52 -13.72 8.27
N ALA A 130 -4.28 -13.06 7.40
CA ALA A 130 -5.74 -12.96 7.52
C ALA A 130 -6.41 -14.34 7.55
N ASN A 131 -5.93 -15.27 6.70
CA ASN A 131 -6.38 -16.65 6.66
C ASN A 131 -5.20 -17.62 6.74
N VAL A 132 -5.18 -18.46 7.78
CA VAL A 132 -4.44 -19.72 7.76
C VAL A 132 -5.34 -20.73 7.06
N LYS A 133 -5.24 -20.86 5.73
CA LYS A 133 -5.74 -22.10 5.12
C LYS A 133 -4.91 -23.24 5.73
N PRO A 134 -5.51 -24.28 6.33
CA PRO A 134 -4.75 -25.43 6.76
C PRO A 134 -4.04 -25.97 5.52
N THR A 135 -2.72 -26.12 5.62
CA THR A 135 -1.88 -26.75 4.62
C THR A 135 -2.58 -28.02 4.13
N LEU A 136 -2.79 -28.12 2.82
CA LEU A 136 -3.38 -29.29 2.16
C LEU A 136 -2.86 -30.57 2.82
N HIS A 137 -3.76 -31.39 3.37
CA HIS A 137 -3.44 -32.74 3.79
C HIS A 137 -2.98 -33.49 2.53
N MET A 138 -1.66 -33.69 2.36
CA MET A 138 -1.15 -34.60 1.34
C MET A 138 -1.73 -35.97 1.67
N GLY A 139 -2.69 -36.40 0.86
CA GLY A 139 -3.23 -37.73 0.92
C GLY A 139 -2.10 -38.73 0.77
N ALA A 140 -1.85 -39.49 1.83
CA ALA A 140 -1.14 -40.75 1.74
C ALA A 140 -1.87 -41.60 0.70
N ARG A 141 -1.22 -41.85 -0.43
CA ARG A 141 -1.60 -42.96 -1.30
C ARG A 141 -0.95 -44.21 -0.70
N ALA A 142 -1.82 -45.16 -0.34
CA ALA A 142 -1.47 -46.54 -0.07
C ALA A 142 -0.92 -47.21 -1.34
#